data_AF-A0A961CFJ4-F1
#
_entry.id   AF-A0A961CFJ4-F1
#
_cell.length_a   1.000
_cell.length_b   1.000
_cell.length_c   1.000
_cell.angle_alpha   90.00
_cell.angle_beta   90.00
_cell.angle_gamma   90.00
#
_symmetry.space_group_name_H-M   'P 1'
#
loop_
_entity.id
_entity.type
_entity.pdbx_description
1 polymer ?
#
loop_
_entity_poly.entity_id
_entity_poly.type
_entity_poly.pdbx_seq_one_letter_code
_entity_poly.pdbx_strand_id
1 'polypeptide(L)'
;MPGDDTVARRRAAALAGHRGDAAAARRATLDDDATVRAAALGALARCDDLHVGDLERAAADPHAVVRRRAAELIGHHGPRRS
;
A
#
# COMPACT_ATOMS: atom_id res chain seq x y z
N MET A 1 13.20 20.31 -2.69
CA MET A 1 12.96 20.07 -1.25
C MET A 1 12.60 18.60 -1.05
N PRO A 2 13.02 17.94 0.04
CA PRO A 2 12.81 16.50 0.22
C PRO A 2 11.33 16.06 0.19
N GLY A 3 10.39 16.95 0.53
CA GLY A 3 8.95 16.66 0.49
C GLY A 3 8.34 16.52 -0.93
N ASP A 4 8.90 17.18 -1.94
CA ASP A 4 8.40 17.06 -3.32
C ASP A 4 8.65 15.67 -3.90
N ASP A 5 9.80 15.08 -3.55
CA ASP A 5 10.16 13.73 -3.96
C ASP A 5 9.25 12.68 -3.31
N THR A 6 8.95 12.83 -2.02
CA THR A 6 7.95 11.98 -1.35
C THR A 6 6.57 12.06 -2.03
N VAL A 7 6.11 13.26 -2.37
CA VAL A 7 4.82 13.44 -3.05
C VAL A 7 4.83 12.78 -4.43
N ALA A 8 5.93 12.90 -5.18
CA ALA A 8 6.11 12.26 -6.47
C ALA A 8 6.11 10.71 -6.35
N ARG A 9 6.87 10.15 -5.40
CA ARG A 9 6.93 8.70 -5.14
C ARG A 9 5.57 8.15 -4.70
N ARG A 10 4.85 8.85 -3.84
CA ARG A 10 3.47 8.48 -3.43
C ARG A 10 2.52 8.47 -4.62
N ARG A 11 2.59 9.48 -5.49
CA ARG A 11 1.79 9.53 -6.74
C ARG A 11 2.16 8.38 -7.67
N ALA A 12 3.44 8.05 -7.80
CA ALA A 12 3.90 6.94 -8.62
C ALA A 12 3.32 5.60 -8.13
N ALA A 13 3.33 5.34 -6.82
CA ALA A 13 2.70 4.16 -6.23
C ALA A 13 1.19 4.12 -6.52
N ALA A 14 0.48 5.25 -6.39
CA ALA A 14 -0.93 5.33 -6.72
C ALA A 14 -1.21 5.03 -8.20
N LEU A 15 -0.39 5.57 -9.11
CA LEU A 15 -0.49 5.34 -10.55
C LEU A 15 -0.17 3.89 -10.94
N ALA A 16 0.78 3.24 -10.27
CA ALA A 16 1.08 1.82 -10.51
C ALA A 16 -0.18 0.95 -10.35
N GLY A 17 -0.93 1.17 -9.27
CA GLY A 17 -2.21 0.48 -9.06
C GLY A 17 -3.28 0.76 -10.12
N HIS A 18 -3.28 1.95 -10.73
CA HIS A 18 -4.23 2.28 -11.81
C HIS A 18 -3.83 1.65 -13.14
N ARG A 19 -2.55 1.35 -13.32
CA ARG A 19 -1.99 0.76 -14.53
C ARG A 19 -1.94 -0.77 -14.47
N GLY A 20 -2.28 -1.38 -13.33
CA GLY A 20 -2.10 -2.81 -13.11
C GLY A 20 -0.63 -3.22 -12.88
N ASP A 21 0.26 -2.27 -12.54
CA ASP A 21 1.67 -2.54 -12.32
C ASP A 21 1.93 -2.99 -10.87
N ALA A 22 1.61 -4.25 -10.61
CA ALA A 22 1.80 -4.86 -9.29
C ALA A 22 3.28 -4.87 -8.87
N ALA A 23 4.22 -5.01 -9.80
CA ALA A 23 5.65 -5.02 -9.50
C ALA A 23 6.13 -3.67 -8.97
N ALA A 24 5.72 -2.57 -9.60
CA ALA A 24 6.02 -1.22 -9.10
C ALA A 24 5.34 -0.95 -7.76
N ALA A 25 4.08 -1.38 -7.58
CA ALA A 25 3.39 -1.29 -6.30
C ALA A 25 4.13 -2.08 -5.20
N ARG A 26 4.64 -3.28 -5.50
CA ARG A 26 5.37 -4.12 -4.55
C ARG A 26 6.66 -3.43 -4.09
N ARG A 27 7.43 -2.82 -5.01
CA ARG A 27 8.64 -2.04 -4.64
C ARG A 27 8.32 -0.89 -3.70
N ALA A 28 7.21 -0.20 -3.92
CA ALA A 28 6.79 0.92 -3.08
C ALA A 28 6.38 0.52 -1.65
N THR A 29 6.16 -0.77 -1.37
CA THR A 29 5.94 -1.25 0.02
C THR A 29 7.19 -1.20 0.89
N LEU A 30 8.37 -1.08 0.28
CA LEU A 30 9.67 -0.99 0.95
C LEU A 30 10.19 0.45 1.07
N ASP A 31 9.38 1.43 0.69
CA ASP A 31 9.77 2.83 0.70
C ASP A 31 9.97 3.36 2.13
N ASP A 32 10.95 4.23 2.34
CA ASP A 32 11.24 4.83 3.65
C ASP A 32 10.07 5.67 4.18
N ASP A 33 9.29 6.28 3.29
CA ASP A 33 8.17 7.12 3.65
C ASP A 33 6.88 6.30 3.87
N ALA A 34 6.33 6.42 5.08
CA ALA A 34 5.14 5.70 5.49
C ALA A 34 3.90 6.00 4.63
N THR A 35 3.78 7.19 4.05
CA THR A 35 2.66 7.54 3.17
C THR A 35 2.78 6.89 1.81
N VAL A 36 4.01 6.64 1.33
CA VAL A 36 4.29 5.89 0.10
C VAL A 36 3.98 4.41 0.31
N ARG A 37 4.43 3.82 1.43
CA ARG A 37 4.08 2.43 1.80
C ARG A 37 2.56 2.23 1.91
N ALA A 38 1.84 3.18 2.52
CA ALA A 38 0.38 3.11 2.60
C ALA A 38 -0.29 3.20 1.20
N ALA A 39 0.21 4.06 0.30
CA ALA A 39 -0.28 4.14 -1.07
C ALA A 39 -0.03 2.85 -1.87
N ALA A 40 1.11 2.20 -1.64
CA ALA A 40 1.48 0.93 -2.24
C ALA A 40 0.48 -0.20 -1.90
N LEU A 41 0.03 -0.29 -0.64
CA LEU A 41 -1.00 -1.26 -0.24
C LEU A 41 -2.31 -1.06 -1.01
N GLY A 42 -2.75 0.19 -1.17
CA GLY A 42 -3.92 0.51 -1.98
C GLY A 42 -3.72 0.27 -3.48
N ALA A 43 -2.47 0.26 -3.96
CA ALA A 43 -2.15 -0.09 -5.34
C ALA A 43 -2.19 -1.61 -5.56
N LEU A 44 -1.57 -2.39 -4.67
CA LEU A 44 -1.64 -3.86 -4.71
C LEU A 44 -3.08 -4.36 -4.65
N ALA A 45 -3.92 -3.76 -3.80
CA ALA A 45 -5.34 -4.09 -3.71
C ALA A 45 -6.08 -3.88 -5.05
N ARG A 46 -5.78 -2.79 -5.75
CA ARG A 46 -6.38 -2.50 -7.06
C ARG A 46 -5.86 -3.39 -8.18
N CYS A 47 -4.65 -3.94 -8.03
CA CYS A 47 -4.07 -4.90 -8.96
C CYS A 47 -4.52 -6.34 -8.67
N ASP A 48 -5.37 -6.58 -7.67
CA ASP A 48 -5.70 -7.92 -7.16
C ASP A 48 -4.46 -8.76 -6.76
N ASP A 49 -3.37 -8.09 -6.38
CA ASP A 49 -2.08 -8.70 -5.97
C ASP A 49 -1.74 -8.45 -4.50
N LEU A 50 -2.73 -8.02 -3.71
CA LEU A 50 -2.57 -7.86 -2.27
C LEU A 50 -2.69 -9.22 -1.58
N HIS A 51 -1.70 -9.59 -0.78
CA HIS A 51 -1.73 -10.85 -0.03
C HIS A 51 -1.83 -10.62 1.47
N VAL A 52 -2.23 -11.67 2.20
CA VAL A 52 -2.33 -11.66 3.66
C VAL A 52 -1.00 -11.25 4.31
N GLY A 53 0.15 -11.74 3.81
CA GLY A 53 1.46 -11.38 4.33
C GLY A 53 1.81 -9.89 4.19
N ASP A 54 1.25 -9.19 3.18
CA ASP A 54 1.42 -7.74 3.06
C ASP A 54 0.61 -7.00 4.12
N LEU A 55 -0.60 -7.49 4.40
CA LEU A 55 -1.48 -6.95 5.45
C LEU A 55 -0.92 -7.17 6.84
N GLU A 56 -0.36 -8.36 7.12
CA GLU A 56 0.31 -8.66 8.39
C GLU A 56 1.51 -7.74 8.63
N ARG A 57 2.37 -7.58 7.61
CA ARG A 57 3.52 -6.66 7.68
C ARG A 57 3.06 -5.22 7.90
N ALA A 58 2.02 -4.79 7.18
CA ALA A 58 1.49 -3.43 7.31
C ALA A 58 0.79 -3.19 8.67
N ALA A 59 0.18 -4.21 9.25
CA ALA A 59 -0.40 -4.14 10.60
C ALA A 59 0.68 -4.01 11.68
N ALA A 60 1.89 -4.54 11.43
CA ALA A 60 3.05 -4.40 12.30
C ALA A 60 3.93 -3.16 12.00
N ASP A 61 3.57 -2.33 11.01
CA ASP A 61 4.39 -1.17 10.61
C ASP A 61 4.51 -0.16 11.78
N PRO A 62 5.70 0.45 12.00
CA PRO A 62 5.90 1.41 13.08
C PRO A 62 5.01 2.65 12.96
N HIS A 63 4.59 3.03 11.75
CA HIS A 63 3.79 4.23 11.52
C HIS A 63 2.30 3.93 11.47
N ALA A 64 1.53 4.69 12.23
CA ALA A 64 0.08 4.53 12.34
C ALA A 64 -0.67 4.68 11.00
N VAL A 65 -0.14 5.48 10.06
CA VAL A 65 -0.76 5.67 8.74
C VAL A 65 -0.80 4.37 7.92
N VAL A 66 0.24 3.53 8.04
CA VAL A 66 0.31 2.24 7.34
C VAL A 66 -0.60 1.23 8.02
N ARG A 67 -0.56 1.15 9.35
CA ARG A 67 -1.46 0.26 10.13
C ARG A 67 -2.94 0.57 9.87
N ARG A 68 -3.32 1.85 9.86
CA ARG A 68 -4.69 2.28 9.53
C ARG A 68 -5.07 1.82 8.13
N ARG A 69 -4.18 1.99 7.15
CA ARG A 69 -4.46 1.57 5.78
C ARG A 69 -4.64 0.05 5.66
N ALA A 70 -3.86 -0.73 6.39
CA ALA A 70 -4.04 -2.18 6.48
C ALA A 70 -5.42 -2.54 7.05
N ALA A 71 -5.83 -1.91 8.15
CA ALA A 71 -7.14 -2.15 8.77
C ALA A 71 -8.31 -1.79 7.83
N GLU A 72 -8.23 -0.68 7.11
CA GLU A 72 -9.21 -0.32 6.07
C GLU A 72 -9.31 -1.41 5.00
N LEU A 73 -8.17 -1.88 4.47
CA LEU A 73 -8.14 -2.91 3.45
C LEU A 73 -8.69 -4.25 3.94
N ILE A 74 -8.37 -4.65 5.17
CA ILE A 74 -8.95 -5.84 5.81
C ILE A 74 -10.47 -5.70 5.92
N GLY A 75 -10.98 -4.53 6.31
CA GLY A 75 -12.43 -4.27 6.39
C GLY A 75 -13.12 -4.32 5.03
N HIS A 76 -12.48 -3.80 3.97
CA HIS A 76 -13.01 -3.84 2.61
C HIS A 76 -12.92 -5.22 1.95
N HIS A 77 -11.93 -6.03 2.32
CA HIS A 77 -11.70 -7.38 1.81
C HIS A 77 -12.16 -8.44 2.83
N GLY A 78 -13.06 -8.05 3.76
CA GLY A 78 -13.53 -8.90 4.84
C GLY A 78 -13.94 -10.29 4.33
N PRO A 79 -13.78 -11.34 5.15
CA PRO A 79 -13.88 -12.71 4.70
C PRO A 79 -15.20 -12.88 3.95
N ARG A 80 -15.14 -13.37 2.71
CA ARG A 80 -16.32 -13.99 2.10
C ARG A 80 -16.76 -15.04 3.11
N ARG A 81 -17.85 -14.74 3.82
CA ARG A 81 -18.52 -15.70 4.69
C ARG A 81 -19.08 -16.78 3.77
N SER A 82 -18.26 -17.80 3.50
CA SER A 82 -18.67 -19.09 2.97
C SER A 82 -19.15 -19.97 4.11
#